data_AF-A0A4U7DG01-F1
#
_entry.id   AF-A0A4U7DG01-F1
#
_cell.length_a   1.000
_cell.length_b   1.000
_cell.length_c   1.000
_cell.angle_alpha   90.00
_cell.angle_beta   90.00
_cell.angle_gamma   90.00
#
_symmetry.space_group_name_H-M   'P 1'
#
loop_
_entity.id
_entity.type
_entity.pdbx_description
1 polymer ?
#
loop_
_entity_poly.entity_id
_entity_poly.type
_entity_poly.pdbx_seq_one_letter_code
_entity_poly.pdbx_strand_id
1 'polypeptide(L)'
;MGLLVVATFIAVAEVGGKRTAPGRDEAGGRYEAVVTALSEVVRTPVVWAVSFVGITVLVGGSILLGVGSFGIPTGIAGTLVTVAYLAVALLLIGFVFLGAYFATRSRGLGNAQGVAVGSLATGAAGLVLITVQLIFGVVG
;
A
#
# COMPACT_ATOMS: atom_id res chain seq x y z
N MET A 1 22.92 2.39 1.50
CA MET A 1 21.55 2.11 1.05
C MET A 1 21.04 0.73 1.50
N GLY A 2 21.73 -0.38 1.21
CA GLY A 2 21.26 -1.72 1.63
C GLY A 2 21.11 -1.94 3.15
N LEU A 3 22.00 -1.35 3.96
CA LEU A 3 21.93 -1.44 5.42
C LEU A 3 20.67 -0.79 6.03
N LEU A 4 20.15 0.29 5.43
CA LEU A 4 18.92 0.94 5.88
C LEU A 4 17.69 0.09 5.55
N VAL A 5 17.69 -0.57 4.39
CA VAL A 5 16.61 -1.49 4.00
C VAL A 5 16.59 -2.71 4.92
N VAL A 6 17.76 -3.26 5.24
CA VAL A 6 17.90 -4.37 6.19
C VAL A 6 17.48 -3.95 7.61
N ALA A 7 17.86 -2.76 8.07
CA ALA A 7 17.46 -2.24 9.38
C ALA A 7 15.93 -2.04 9.48
N THR A 8 15.30 -1.49 8.44
CA THR A 8 13.84 -1.32 8.41
C THR A 8 13.12 -2.67 8.35
N PHE A 9 13.65 -3.63 7.58
CA PHE A 9 13.09 -4.97 7.49
C PHE A 9 13.20 -5.72 8.83
N ILE A 10 14.34 -5.59 9.53
CA ILE A 10 14.54 -6.14 10.87
C ILE A 10 13.60 -5.47 11.88
N ALA A 11 13.46 -4.14 11.83
CA ALA A 11 12.56 -3.41 12.74
C ALA A 11 11.09 -3.83 12.54
N VAL A 12 10.64 -3.98 11.29
CA VAL A 12 9.28 -4.45 10.98
C VAL A 12 9.09 -5.93 11.35
N ALA A 13 10.11 -6.77 11.15
CA ALA A 13 10.08 -8.18 11.55
C ALA A 13 10.08 -8.34 13.09
N GLU A 14 10.79 -7.48 13.81
CA GLU A 14 10.84 -7.49 15.28
C GLU A 14 9.51 -7.01 15.88
N VAL A 15 8.87 -6.00 15.26
CA VAL A 15 7.52 -5.55 15.61
C VAL A 15 6.47 -6.64 15.31
N GLY A 16 6.62 -7.38 14.21
CA GLY A 16 5.76 -8.52 13.89
C GLY A 16 6.01 -9.78 14.73
N GLY A 17 7.22 -9.93 15.30
CA GLY A 17 7.66 -11.09 16.07
C GLY A 17 7.32 -11.04 17.57
N LYS A 18 7.02 -9.87 18.13
CA LYS A 18 6.61 -9.71 19.54
C LYS A 18 5.15 -10.15 19.73
N ARG A 19 4.91 -11.47 19.64
CA ARG A 19 3.65 -12.15 20.04
C ARG A 19 3.56 -12.44 21.55
N THR A 20 4.41 -11.83 22.36
CA THR A 20 4.27 -11.79 23.81
C THR A 20 3.94 -10.36 24.18
N ALA A 21 2.65 -10.08 24.40
CA ALA A 21 2.21 -8.83 25.02
C ALA A 21 2.67 -8.84 26.49
N PRO A 22 3.62 -7.99 26.90
CA PRO A 22 3.87 -7.75 28.31
C PRO A 22 2.80 -6.75 28.76
N GLY A 23 1.86 -7.18 29.60
CA GLY A 23 0.87 -6.29 30.22
C GLY A 23 -0.59 -6.59 29.89
N ARG A 24 -1.04 -7.85 30.07
CA ARG A 24 -2.47 -8.21 30.01
C ARG A 24 -3.27 -7.73 31.24
N ASP A 25 -2.73 -6.80 32.03
CA ASP A 25 -3.29 -6.37 33.31
C ASP A 25 -3.85 -4.94 33.33
N GLU A 26 -3.88 -4.22 32.21
CA GLU A 26 -4.59 -2.93 32.14
C GLU A 26 -5.74 -3.00 31.13
N ALA A 27 -6.90 -3.43 31.64
CA ALA A 27 -8.18 -3.23 30.99
C ALA A 27 -8.36 -1.73 30.66
N GLY A 28 -8.38 -1.38 29.37
CA GLY A 28 -8.60 0.00 28.90
C GLY A 28 -7.38 0.73 28.31
N GLY A 29 -6.38 0.00 27.81
CA GLY A 29 -5.21 0.59 27.17
C GLY A 29 -5.54 1.45 25.93
N ARG A 30 -4.86 2.60 25.79
CA ARG A 30 -4.95 3.57 24.67
C ARG A 30 -4.96 2.92 23.27
N TYR A 31 -4.27 1.78 23.13
CA TYR A 31 -4.24 0.99 21.91
C TYR A 31 -5.62 0.44 21.52
N GLU A 32 -6.36 -0.13 22.48
CA GLU A 32 -7.67 -0.72 22.21
C GLU A 32 -8.71 0.35 21.89
N ALA A 33 -8.62 1.52 22.53
CA ALA A 33 -9.41 2.70 22.18
C ALA A 33 -9.13 3.17 20.74
N VAL A 34 -7.85 3.24 20.34
CA VAL A 34 -7.45 3.64 18.98
C VAL A 34 -7.92 2.62 17.93
N VAL A 35 -7.74 1.31 18.19
CA VAL A 35 -8.18 0.24 17.30
C VAL A 35 -9.71 0.24 17.14
N THR A 36 -10.44 0.48 18.24
CA THR A 36 -11.91 0.57 18.22
C THR A 36 -12.37 1.75 17.37
N ALA A 37 -11.79 2.93 17.58
CA ALA A 37 -12.09 4.12 16.80
C ALA A 37 -11.76 3.93 15.31
N LEU A 38 -10.61 3.36 14.98
CA LEU A 38 -10.23 3.01 13.60
C LEU A 38 -11.20 1.98 12.99
N SER A 39 -11.64 0.98 13.76
CA SER A 39 -12.59 -0.01 13.28
C SER A 39 -13.93 0.61 12.93
N GLU A 40 -14.41 1.56 13.73
CA GLU A 40 -15.66 2.30 13.48
C GLU A 40 -15.57 3.13 12.20
N VAL A 41 -14.46 3.86 12.02
CA VAL A 41 -14.20 4.65 10.81
C VAL A 41 -14.15 3.75 9.57
N VAL A 42 -13.41 2.63 9.63
CA VAL A 42 -13.26 1.69 8.51
C VAL A 42 -14.57 1.00 8.14
N ARG A 43 -15.50 0.80 9.10
CA ARG A 43 -16.82 0.20 8.83
C ARG A 43 -17.80 1.17 8.20
N THR A 44 -17.52 2.47 8.16
CA THR A 44 -18.42 3.49 7.63
C THR A 44 -18.29 3.57 6.09
N PRO A 45 -19.31 3.20 5.30
CA PRO A 45 -19.20 3.15 3.83
C PRO A 45 -18.90 4.50 3.19
N VAL A 46 -19.41 5.58 3.78
CA VAL A 46 -19.17 6.95 3.31
C VAL A 46 -17.69 7.33 3.36
N VAL A 47 -16.95 6.84 4.37
CA VAL A 47 -15.51 7.12 4.50
C VAL A 47 -14.75 6.54 3.31
N TRP A 48 -15.11 5.33 2.86
CA TRP A 48 -14.51 4.73 1.68
C TRP A 48 -14.84 5.49 0.40
N ALA A 49 -16.09 5.91 0.23
CA ALA A 49 -16.50 6.68 -0.94
C ALA A 49 -15.75 8.02 -1.04
N VAL A 50 -15.69 8.78 0.06
CA VAL A 50 -14.98 10.06 0.11
C VAL A 50 -13.47 9.87 -0.08
N SER A 51 -12.89 8.84 0.55
CA SER A 51 -11.46 8.53 0.40
C SER A 51 -11.12 8.16 -1.04
N PHE A 52 -11.95 7.35 -1.68
CA PHE A 52 -11.78 6.98 -3.09
C PHE A 52 -11.80 8.22 -3.97
N VAL A 53 -12.84 9.06 -3.87
CA VAL A 53 -12.94 10.30 -4.64
C VAL A 53 -11.74 11.21 -4.38
N GLY A 54 -11.35 11.39 -3.11
CA GLY A 54 -10.19 12.20 -2.73
C GLY A 54 -8.89 11.70 -3.36
N ILE A 55 -8.63 10.39 -3.30
CA ILE A 55 -7.44 9.77 -3.91
C ILE A 55 -7.48 9.93 -5.43
N THR A 56 -8.63 9.69 -6.07
CA THR A 56 -8.79 9.85 -7.52
C THR A 56 -8.51 11.29 -7.96
N VAL A 57 -9.07 12.28 -7.26
CA VAL A 57 -8.83 13.69 -7.55
C VAL A 57 -7.37 14.07 -7.30
N LEU A 58 -6.76 13.56 -6.23
CA LEU A 58 -5.35 13.81 -5.93
C LEU A 58 -4.43 13.26 -7.03
N VAL A 59 -4.60 11.99 -7.40
CA VAL A 59 -3.78 11.33 -8.42
C VAL A 59 -4.04 11.93 -9.79
N GLY A 60 -5.31 12.01 -10.20
CA GLY A 60 -5.70 12.56 -11.49
C GLY A 60 -5.34 14.04 -11.63
N GLY A 61 -5.58 14.83 -10.59
CA GLY A 61 -5.19 16.24 -10.53
C GLY A 61 -3.68 16.42 -10.62
N SER A 62 -2.89 15.60 -9.93
CA SER A 62 -1.42 15.66 -10.02
C SER A 62 -0.92 15.39 -11.43
N ILE A 63 -1.51 14.42 -12.13
CA ILE A 63 -1.18 14.11 -13.53
C ILE A 63 -1.59 15.28 -14.44
N LEU A 64 -2.82 15.78 -14.30
CA LEU A 64 -3.31 16.91 -15.10
C LEU A 64 -2.45 18.15 -14.90
N LEU A 65 -2.06 18.46 -13.67
CA LEU A 65 -1.20 19.61 -13.36
C LEU A 65 0.23 19.43 -13.89
N GLY A 66 0.77 18.21 -13.86
CA GLY A 66 2.13 17.96 -14.33
C GLY A 66 2.25 17.80 -15.85
N VAL A 67 1.19 17.40 -16.55
CA VAL A 67 1.16 17.33 -18.03
C VAL A 67 0.60 18.61 -18.65
N GLY A 68 -0.34 19.27 -17.96
CA GLY A 68 -0.98 20.49 -18.44
C GLY A 68 -0.04 21.69 -18.37
N SER A 69 -0.06 22.51 -19.42
CA SER A 69 0.70 23.77 -19.50
C SER A 69 0.04 24.86 -18.64
N PHE A 70 -0.08 24.61 -17.33
CA PHE A 70 -0.69 25.52 -16.36
C PHE A 70 0.30 26.54 -15.78
N GLY A 71 1.43 26.78 -16.46
CA GLY A 71 2.48 27.69 -15.98
C GLY A 71 3.27 27.16 -14.77
N ILE A 72 3.15 25.85 -14.47
CA ILE A 72 3.91 25.21 -13.38
C ILE A 72 5.37 25.02 -13.82
N PRO A 73 6.36 25.37 -12.96
CA PRO A 73 7.76 25.11 -13.25
C PRO A 73 8.02 23.65 -13.61
N THR A 74 8.80 23.40 -14.66
CA THR A 74 9.06 22.07 -15.21
C THR A 74 9.64 21.08 -14.17
N GLY A 75 10.46 21.56 -13.24
CA GLY A 75 10.99 20.74 -12.14
C GLY A 75 9.93 20.24 -11.15
N ILE A 76 8.83 20.98 -10.98
CA ILE A 76 7.70 20.60 -10.10
C ILE A 76 6.75 19.69 -10.87
N ALA A 77 6.46 20.02 -12.12
CA ALA A 77 5.55 19.27 -12.99
C ALA A 77 5.97 17.80 -13.15
N GLY A 78 7.26 17.54 -13.43
CA GLY A 78 7.80 16.18 -13.52
C GLY A 78 7.67 15.42 -12.19
N THR A 79 7.96 16.09 -11.07
CA THR A 79 7.85 15.50 -9.73
C THR A 79 6.41 15.10 -9.39
N LEU A 80 5.42 15.94 -9.71
CA LEU A 80 3.99 15.64 -9.49
C LEU A 80 3.56 14.37 -10.24
N VAL A 81 3.97 14.23 -11.49
CA VAL A 81 3.67 13.06 -12.31
C VAL A 81 4.35 11.81 -11.74
N THR A 82 5.62 11.90 -11.35
CA THR A 82 6.32 10.78 -10.70
C THR A 82 5.63 10.34 -9.41
N VAL A 83 5.25 11.29 -8.54
CA VAL A 83 4.53 10.98 -7.30
C VAL A 83 3.18 10.32 -7.59
N ALA A 84 2.44 10.81 -8.59
CA ALA A 84 1.19 10.20 -9.00
C ALA A 84 1.39 8.75 -9.47
N TYR A 85 2.42 8.48 -10.29
CA TYR A 85 2.74 7.12 -10.72
C TYR A 85 3.13 6.21 -9.57
N LEU A 86 3.93 6.70 -8.61
CA LEU A 86 4.28 5.94 -7.41
C LEU A 86 3.04 5.61 -6.56
N ALA A 87 2.11 6.56 -6.42
CA ALA A 87 0.86 6.34 -5.70
C ALA A 87 0.01 5.26 -6.38
N VAL A 88 -0.14 5.31 -7.71
CA VAL A 88 -0.85 4.29 -8.49
C VAL A 88 -0.16 2.92 -8.35
N ALA A 89 1.16 2.87 -8.47
CA ALA A 89 1.93 1.63 -8.32
C ALA A 89 1.73 1.01 -6.94
N LEU A 90 1.74 1.83 -5.88
CA LEU A 90 1.49 1.38 -4.51
C LEU A 90 0.07 0.82 -4.34
N LEU A 91 -0.94 1.49 -4.92
CA LEU A 91 -2.33 1.02 -4.89
C LEU A 91 -2.48 -0.33 -5.59
N LEU A 92 -1.84 -0.52 -6.75
CA LEU A 92 -1.88 -1.78 -7.49
C LEU A 92 -1.20 -2.90 -6.72
N ILE A 93 -0.01 -2.65 -6.17
CA ILE A 93 0.72 -3.60 -5.32
C ILE A 93 -0.14 -3.99 -4.11
N GLY A 94 -0.70 -3.00 -3.42
CA GLY A 94 -1.57 -3.22 -2.27
C GLY A 94 -2.80 -4.04 -2.65
N PHE A 95 -3.47 -3.70 -3.74
CA PHE A 95 -4.65 -4.41 -4.24
C PHE A 95 -4.36 -5.88 -4.55
N VAL A 96 -3.28 -6.17 -5.28
CA VAL A 96 -2.88 -7.54 -5.62
C VAL A 96 -2.54 -8.33 -4.35
N PHE A 97 -1.76 -7.75 -3.45
CA PHE A 97 -1.39 -8.38 -2.19
C PHE A 97 -2.61 -8.68 -1.32
N LEU A 98 -3.46 -7.68 -1.07
CA LEU A 98 -4.63 -7.79 -0.20
C LEU A 98 -5.67 -8.75 -0.81
N GLY A 99 -5.87 -8.71 -2.12
CA GLY A 99 -6.75 -9.63 -2.83
C GLY A 99 -6.32 -11.08 -2.65
N ALA A 100 -5.04 -11.37 -2.85
CA ALA A 100 -4.47 -12.71 -2.65
C ALA A 100 -4.49 -13.15 -1.18
N TYR A 101 -4.21 -12.24 -0.24
CA TYR A 101 -4.29 -12.48 1.19
C TYR A 101 -5.72 -12.81 1.65
N PHE A 102 -6.73 -12.04 1.24
CA PHE A 102 -8.11 -12.32 1.63
C PHE A 102 -8.69 -13.53 0.90
N ALA A 103 -8.28 -13.80 -0.34
CA ALA A 103 -8.68 -15.00 -1.09
C ALA A 103 -8.16 -16.30 -0.45
N THR A 104 -7.00 -16.25 0.20
CA THR A 104 -6.48 -17.40 0.97
C THR A 104 -7.15 -17.51 2.33
N ARG A 105 -7.42 -16.39 3.01
CA ARG A 105 -8.16 -16.38 4.28
C ARG A 105 -9.60 -16.86 4.14
N SER A 106 -10.30 -16.54 3.05
CA SER A 106 -11.67 -17.02 2.80
C SER A 106 -11.75 -18.55 2.62
N ARG A 107 -10.61 -19.20 2.34
CA ARG A 107 -10.47 -20.66 2.26
C ARG A 107 -10.05 -21.32 3.58
N GLY A 108 -10.03 -20.57 4.69
CA GLY A 108 -9.69 -21.09 6.01
C GLY A 108 -8.18 -21.25 6.28
N LEU A 109 -7.31 -20.75 5.41
CA LEU A 109 -5.86 -20.80 5.62
C LEU A 109 -5.40 -19.76 6.67
N GLY A 110 -4.27 -20.06 7.32
CA GLY A 110 -3.68 -19.24 8.36
C GLY A 110 -3.01 -17.96 7.83
N ASN A 111 -2.67 -17.06 8.75
CA ASN A 111 -2.12 -15.75 8.42
C ASN A 111 -0.79 -15.83 7.66
N ALA A 112 0.04 -16.81 8.00
CA ALA A 112 1.34 -17.03 7.35
C ALA A 112 1.18 -17.45 5.88
N GLN A 113 0.25 -18.35 5.58
CA GLN A 113 -0.04 -18.75 4.20
C GLN A 113 -0.59 -17.58 3.38
N GLY A 114 -1.46 -16.75 3.98
CA GLY A 114 -2.01 -15.59 3.28
C GLY A 114 -0.95 -14.55 2.92
N VAL A 115 0.00 -14.28 3.82
CA VAL A 115 1.12 -13.37 3.54
C VAL A 115 2.03 -13.94 2.46
N ALA A 116 2.33 -15.25 2.51
CA ALA A 116 3.17 -15.91 1.51
C ALA A 116 2.55 -15.90 0.10
N VAL A 117 1.25 -16.15 -0.01
CA VAL A 117 0.55 -16.09 -1.31
C VAL A 117 0.40 -14.65 -1.78
N GLY A 118 0.16 -13.70 -0.87
CA GLY A 118 0.12 -12.28 -1.19
C GLY A 118 1.45 -11.76 -1.75
N SER A 119 2.58 -12.11 -1.12
CA SER A 119 3.90 -11.70 -1.60
C SER A 119 4.25 -12.37 -2.94
N LEU A 120 3.92 -13.66 -3.11
CA LEU A 120 4.11 -14.37 -4.37
C LEU A 120 3.29 -13.75 -5.50
N ALA A 121 2.00 -13.46 -5.27
CA ALA A 121 1.11 -12.84 -6.26
C ALA A 121 1.61 -11.45 -6.67
N THR A 122 2.07 -10.66 -5.70
CA THR A 122 2.63 -9.33 -5.96
C THR A 122 3.92 -9.42 -6.77
N GLY A 123 4.82 -10.36 -6.42
CA GLY A 123 6.04 -10.61 -7.16
C GLY A 123 5.77 -11.07 -8.59
N ALA A 124 4.80 -11.98 -8.78
CA ALA A 124 4.39 -12.44 -10.10
C ALA A 124 3.80 -11.29 -10.96
N ALA A 125 2.96 -10.43 -10.38
CA ALA A 125 2.45 -9.25 -11.08
C ALA A 125 3.59 -8.30 -11.49
N GLY A 126 4.59 -8.12 -10.62
CA GLY A 126 5.82 -7.37 -10.94
C GLY A 126 6.59 -7.98 -12.11
N LEU A 127 6.77 -9.31 -12.13
CA LEU A 127 7.43 -9.99 -13.25
C LEU A 127 6.66 -9.79 -14.57
N VAL A 128 5.34 -9.91 -14.56
CA VAL A 128 4.50 -9.65 -15.75
C VAL A 128 4.70 -8.22 -16.24
N LEU A 129 4.71 -7.24 -15.33
CA LEU A 129 4.93 -5.84 -15.69
C LEU A 129 6.29 -5.63 -16.34
N ILE A 130 7.35 -6.20 -15.76
CA ILE A 130 8.72 -6.13 -16.31
C ILE A 130 8.76 -6.81 -17.69
N THR A 131 8.14 -7.99 -17.85
CA THR A 131 8.09 -8.68 -19.15
C THR A 131 7.39 -7.84 -20.21
N VAL A 132 6.23 -7.26 -19.90
CA VAL A 132 5.49 -6.37 -20.81
C VAL A 132 6.35 -5.16 -21.18
N GLN A 133 7.04 -4.55 -20.21
CA GLN A 133 7.93 -3.43 -20.45
C GLN A 133 9.08 -3.80 -21.39
N LEU A 134 9.68 -4.98 -21.24
CA LEU A 134 10.76 -5.47 -22.10
C LEU A 134 10.29 -5.75 -23.54
N ILE A 135 9.05 -6.21 -23.71
CA ILE A 135 8.48 -6.50 -25.04
C ILE A 135 8.14 -5.20 -25.79
N PHE A 136 7.47 -4.26 -25.13
CA PHE A 136 6.92 -3.07 -25.77
C PHE A 136 7.82 -1.82 -25.67
N GLY A 137 8.90 -1.85 -24.87
CA GLY A 137 9.86 -0.75 -24.78
C GLY A 137 9.28 0.55 -24.23
N VAL A 138 8.40 0.48 -23.23
CA VAL A 138 7.61 1.64 -22.76
C VAL A 138 8.41 2.57 -21.83
N VAL A 139 9.60 2.17 -21.38
CA VAL A 139 10.50 3.03 -20.60
C VAL A 139 11.82 3.17 -21.35
N GLY A 140 11.91 4.27 -22.09
CA GLY A 140 13.11 4.87 -22.66
C GLY A 140 13.12 6.35 -22.32
#